data_AF-A0A7Y3R616-F1
#
_entry.id   AF-A0A7Y3R616-F1
#
_cell.length_a   1.000
_cell.length_b   1.000
_cell.length_c   1.000
_cell.angle_alpha   90.00
_cell.angle_beta   90.00
_cell.angle_gamma   90.00
#
_symmetry.space_group_name_H-M   'P 1'
#
loop_
_entity.id
_entity.type
_entity.pdbx_description
1 polymer ?
#
loop_
_entity_poly.entity_id
_entity_poly.type
_entity_poly.pdbx_seq_one_letter_code
_entity_poly.pdbx_strand_id
1 'polypeptide(L)'
;MNEECPKCGAKFSVTEIGGGGICGACREPIDCPYCHETVREERTTGTFSSTLIKVPNSPLSRYLGISDDDWEEMGAELNANTGNSGDMTYCYWFMVPEDTPEEILHKTGWKTGQMIDDIPLDVVDN
;
A
#
# COMPACT_ATOMS: atom_id res chain seq x y z
N MET A 1 -0.86 -19.64 4.08
CA MET A 1 0.38 -18.98 4.56
C MET A 1 0.31 -17.52 4.15
N ASN A 2 0.73 -16.58 5.01
CA ASN A 2 0.71 -15.15 4.66
C ASN A 2 2.07 -14.75 4.09
N GLU A 3 2.06 -14.06 2.96
CA GLU A 3 3.24 -13.67 2.21
C GLU A 3 3.14 -12.20 1.78
N GLU A 4 4.28 -11.58 1.53
CA GLU A 4 4.36 -10.21 1.02
C GLU A 4 5.02 -10.24 -0.37
N CYS A 5 4.42 -9.54 -1.33
CA CYS A 5 4.96 -9.49 -2.68
C CYS A 5 6.22 -8.61 -2.71
N PRO A 6 7.38 -9.12 -3.15
CA PRO A 6 8.61 -8.34 -3.20
C PRO A 6 8.60 -7.24 -4.27
N LYS A 7 7.64 -7.31 -5.23
CA LYS A 7 7.51 -6.35 -6.32
C LYS A 7 6.66 -5.15 -5.92
N CYS A 8 5.43 -5.40 -5.46
CA CYS A 8 4.49 -4.32 -5.12
C CYS A 8 4.42 -4.05 -3.62
N GLY A 9 4.79 -5.00 -2.75
CA GLY A 9 4.64 -4.87 -1.29
C GLY A 9 3.26 -5.29 -0.76
N ALA A 10 2.38 -5.82 -1.62
CA ALA A 10 1.06 -6.30 -1.22
C ALA A 10 1.18 -7.52 -0.30
N LYS A 11 0.38 -7.58 0.77
CA LYS A 11 0.27 -8.77 1.62
C LYS A 11 -0.89 -9.64 1.15
N PHE A 12 -0.65 -10.93 0.97
CA PHE A 12 -1.65 -11.88 0.50
C PHE A 12 -1.50 -13.23 1.22
N SER A 13 -2.59 -13.99 1.30
CA SER A 13 -2.57 -15.36 1.79
C SER A 13 -2.53 -16.34 0.62
N VAL A 14 -1.74 -17.39 0.76
CA VAL A 14 -1.66 -18.52 -0.16
C VAL A 14 -2.30 -19.74 0.48
N THR A 15 -3.20 -20.38 -0.25
CA THR A 15 -3.86 -21.63 0.14
C THR A 15 -3.65 -22.67 -0.94
N GLU A 16 -3.18 -23.86 -0.57
CA GLU A 16 -3.07 -25.00 -1.47
C GLU A 16 -4.43 -25.71 -1.57
N ILE A 17 -4.88 -25.98 -2.79
CA ILE A 17 -6.14 -26.66 -3.08
C ILE A 17 -5.81 -27.95 -3.85
N GLY A 18 -6.25 -29.11 -3.33
CA GLY A 18 -6.07 -30.39 -4.02
C GLY A 18 -4.66 -31.01 -3.93
N GLY A 19 -3.85 -30.58 -2.95
CA GLY A 19 -2.54 -31.15 -2.66
C GLY A 19 -2.58 -32.59 -2.10
N GLY A 20 -1.43 -33.28 -2.13
CA GLY A 20 -1.26 -34.62 -1.54
C GLY A 20 -1.59 -35.80 -2.46
N GLY A 21 -1.67 -35.56 -3.76
CA GLY A 21 -1.89 -36.61 -4.78
C GLY A 21 -0.65 -37.49 -4.97
N ILE A 22 -0.87 -38.68 -5.55
CA ILE A 22 0.20 -39.65 -5.87
C ILE A 22 0.90 -39.32 -7.21
N CYS A 23 0.47 -38.26 -7.90
CA CYS A 23 1.03 -37.83 -9.18
C CYS A 23 2.34 -37.05 -8.98
N GLY A 24 3.17 -36.98 -10.04
CA GLY A 24 4.41 -36.21 -10.00
C GLY A 24 4.14 -34.72 -9.75
N ALA A 25 4.83 -34.12 -8.79
CA ALA A 25 4.63 -32.72 -8.42
C ALA A 25 5.04 -31.79 -9.58
N CYS A 26 4.08 -31.00 -10.08
CA CYS A 26 4.30 -29.92 -11.03
C CYS A 26 4.80 -28.68 -10.29
N ARG A 27 5.53 -27.79 -10.99
CA ARG A 27 5.82 -26.46 -10.46
C ARG A 27 4.62 -25.57 -10.75
N GLU A 28 3.93 -25.17 -9.72
CA GLU A 28 2.81 -24.24 -9.80
C GLU A 28 3.29 -22.83 -9.41
N PRO A 29 2.98 -21.81 -10.21
CA PRO A 29 3.28 -20.43 -9.87
C PRO A 29 2.35 -19.94 -8.75
N ILE A 30 2.90 -19.13 -7.86
CA ILE A 30 2.15 -18.35 -6.88
C ILE A 30 2.22 -16.90 -7.35
N ASP A 31 1.13 -16.45 -7.97
CA ASP A 31 1.02 -15.09 -8.48
C ASP A 31 0.45 -14.14 -7.42
N CYS A 32 0.92 -12.91 -7.42
CA CYS A 32 0.38 -11.88 -6.55
C CYS A 32 -1.04 -11.51 -7.00
N PRO A 33 -2.06 -11.49 -6.12
CA PRO A 33 -3.42 -11.14 -6.51
C PRO A 33 -3.60 -9.65 -6.86
N TYR A 34 -2.61 -8.80 -6.58
CA TYR A 34 -2.64 -7.37 -6.86
C TYR A 34 -1.91 -7.01 -8.16
N CYS A 35 -0.63 -7.38 -8.29
CA CYS A 35 0.16 -7.03 -9.49
C CYS A 35 0.23 -8.15 -10.54
N HIS A 36 -0.34 -9.34 -10.26
CA HIS A 36 -0.33 -10.51 -11.14
C HIS A 36 1.06 -11.04 -11.54
N GLU A 37 2.12 -10.56 -10.87
CA GLU A 37 3.47 -11.07 -11.05
C GLU A 37 3.69 -12.35 -10.24
N THR A 38 4.43 -13.30 -10.81
CA THR A 38 4.82 -14.53 -10.14
C THR A 38 5.80 -14.24 -9.02
N VAL A 39 5.39 -14.50 -7.78
CA VAL A 39 6.19 -14.26 -6.58
C VAL A 39 7.21 -15.39 -6.39
N ARG A 40 6.77 -16.63 -6.58
CA ARG A 40 7.59 -17.84 -6.52
C ARG A 40 6.88 -19.02 -7.18
N GLU A 41 7.64 -20.07 -7.44
CA GLU A 41 7.09 -21.35 -7.92
C GLU A 41 7.34 -22.43 -6.87
N GLU A 42 6.33 -23.22 -6.56
CA GLU A 42 6.45 -24.36 -5.65
C GLU A 42 6.02 -25.66 -6.30
N ARG A 43 6.65 -26.76 -5.88
CA ARG A 43 6.28 -28.09 -6.36
C ARG A 43 5.09 -28.60 -5.55
N THR A 44 3.93 -28.73 -6.19
CA THR A 44 2.74 -29.34 -5.61
C THR A 44 2.03 -30.24 -6.63
N THR A 45 1.13 -31.09 -6.15
CA THR A 45 0.18 -31.85 -6.97
C THR A 45 -1.17 -31.13 -7.10
N GLY A 46 -1.40 -30.10 -6.29
CA GLY A 46 -2.60 -29.26 -6.31
C GLY A 46 -2.36 -27.96 -7.05
N THR A 47 -3.17 -26.94 -6.75
CA THR A 47 -3.02 -25.57 -7.26
C THR A 47 -3.00 -24.60 -6.10
N PHE A 48 -2.26 -23.50 -6.23
CA PHE A 48 -2.27 -22.43 -5.25
C PHE A 48 -3.35 -21.40 -5.57
N SER A 49 -4.10 -21.00 -4.55
CA SER A 49 -5.01 -19.86 -4.60
C SER A 49 -4.50 -18.76 -3.70
N SER A 50 -4.30 -17.57 -4.26
CA SER A 50 -3.86 -16.37 -3.55
C SER A 50 -5.03 -15.45 -3.26
N THR A 51 -5.19 -14.99 -2.02
CA THR A 51 -6.20 -13.99 -1.62
C THR A 51 -5.52 -12.75 -1.08
N LEU A 52 -5.88 -11.58 -1.59
CA LEU A 52 -5.33 -10.30 -1.14
C LEU A 52 -5.76 -10.02 0.31
N ILE A 53 -4.80 -9.69 1.17
CA ILE A 53 -5.06 -9.29 2.56
C ILE A 53 -4.96 -7.77 2.69
N LYS A 54 -3.86 -7.18 2.20
CA LYS A 54 -3.60 -5.74 2.27
C LYS A 54 -2.91 -5.25 0.99
N VAL A 55 -3.43 -4.16 0.43
CA VAL A 55 -2.82 -3.44 -0.69
C VAL A 55 -1.50 -2.79 -0.24
N PRO A 56 -0.54 -2.62 -1.15
CA PRO A 56 0.67 -1.88 -0.82
C PRO A 56 0.35 -0.41 -0.62
N ASN A 57 1.05 0.24 0.32
CA ASN A 57 0.86 1.67 0.57
C ASN A 57 1.29 2.50 -0.65
N SER A 58 0.49 3.51 -0.99
CA SER A 58 0.76 4.51 -2.01
C SER A 58 2.09 5.25 -1.77
N PRO A 59 2.70 5.84 -2.81
CA PRO A 59 3.93 6.63 -2.65
C PRO A 59 3.77 7.74 -1.61
N LEU A 60 2.60 8.38 -1.55
CA LEU A 60 2.24 9.40 -0.57
C LEU A 60 2.30 8.85 0.87
N SER A 61 1.58 7.77 1.17
CA SER A 61 1.58 7.18 2.52
C SER A 61 2.96 6.71 2.94
N ARG A 62 3.75 6.16 2.01
CA ARG A 62 5.15 5.79 2.26
C ARG A 62 6.03 6.99 2.56
N TYR A 63 5.86 8.10 1.84
CA TYR A 63 6.56 9.35 2.08
C TYR A 63 6.22 9.93 3.46
N LEU A 64 4.94 9.90 3.82
CA LEU A 64 4.42 10.36 5.10
C LEU A 64 4.72 9.42 6.28
N GLY A 65 5.21 8.20 6.02
CA GLY A 65 5.50 7.20 7.04
C GLY A 65 4.25 6.55 7.65
N ILE A 66 3.10 6.64 6.98
CA ILE A 66 1.81 6.08 7.41
C ILE A 66 1.36 4.97 6.45
N SER A 67 0.27 4.28 6.78
CA SER A 67 -0.39 3.33 5.86
C SER A 67 -1.51 4.00 5.06
N ASP A 68 -1.90 3.44 3.92
CA ASP A 68 -3.04 4.00 3.16
C ASP A 68 -4.33 3.97 3.99
N ASP A 69 -4.52 2.92 4.80
CA ASP A 69 -5.64 2.86 5.74
C ASP A 69 -5.57 4.02 6.75
N ASP A 70 -4.36 4.34 7.25
CA ASP A 70 -4.15 5.47 8.19
C ASP A 70 -4.50 6.81 7.50
N TRP A 71 -4.14 6.96 6.23
CA TRP A 71 -4.43 8.15 5.44
C TRP A 71 -5.93 8.33 5.18
N GLU A 72 -6.61 7.25 4.80
CA GLU A 72 -8.07 7.24 4.63
C GLU A 72 -8.80 7.49 5.96
N GLU A 73 -8.32 6.91 7.06
CA GLU A 73 -8.89 7.08 8.39
C GLU A 73 -8.73 8.52 8.90
N MET A 74 -7.59 9.16 8.63
CA MET A 74 -7.38 10.57 8.94
C MET A 74 -8.38 11.46 8.20
N GLY A 75 -8.78 11.08 6.98
CA GLY A 75 -9.68 11.87 6.14
C GLY A 75 -9.13 13.26 5.79
N ALA A 76 -7.81 13.42 5.75
CA ALA A 76 -7.17 14.69 5.43
C ALA A 76 -7.37 15.06 3.95
N GLU A 77 -7.66 16.33 3.69
CA GLU A 77 -7.76 16.86 2.34
C GLU A 77 -6.40 17.36 1.86
N LEU A 78 -5.88 16.74 0.79
CA LEU A 78 -4.66 17.18 0.15
C LEU A 78 -4.93 18.39 -0.73
N ASN A 79 -4.19 19.47 -0.48
CA ASN A 79 -4.34 20.75 -1.16
C ASN A 79 -3.12 21.01 -2.06
N ALA A 80 -3.39 21.45 -3.29
CA ALA A 80 -2.35 21.84 -4.24
C ALA A 80 -1.87 23.26 -3.94
N ASN A 81 -0.56 23.45 -3.80
CA ASN A 81 0.06 24.77 -3.79
C ASN A 81 0.28 25.22 -5.25
N THR A 82 -0.70 25.92 -5.79
CA THR A 82 -0.61 26.56 -7.10
C THR A 82 -0.14 28.00 -6.93
N GLY A 83 0.85 28.41 -7.73
CA GLY A 83 1.33 29.79 -7.71
C GLY A 83 0.23 30.79 -8.12
N ASN A 84 0.53 32.09 -8.07
CA ASN A 84 -0.42 33.17 -8.34
C ASN A 84 -1.12 33.10 -9.72
N SER A 85 -0.62 32.29 -10.67
CA SER A 85 -1.25 32.07 -11.98
C SER A 85 -2.10 30.79 -12.08
N GLY A 86 -2.04 29.89 -11.10
CA GLY A 86 -2.78 28.62 -11.13
C GLY A 86 -2.27 27.59 -12.15
N ASP A 87 -1.23 27.92 -12.94
CA ASP A 87 -0.82 27.12 -14.10
C ASP A 87 0.04 25.89 -13.76
N MET A 88 0.69 25.87 -12.58
CA MET A 88 1.59 24.80 -12.18
C MET A 88 1.48 24.57 -10.67
N THR A 89 1.17 23.32 -10.29
CA THR A 89 1.28 22.87 -8.89
C THR A 89 2.76 22.70 -8.58
N TYR A 90 3.24 23.31 -7.50
CA TYR A 90 4.63 23.19 -7.08
C TYR A 90 4.83 22.07 -6.05
N CYS A 91 3.91 22.00 -5.09
CA CYS A 91 3.89 21.00 -4.04
C CYS A 91 2.45 20.81 -3.55
N TYR A 92 2.25 19.76 -2.77
CA TYR A 92 1.02 19.55 -2.03
C TYR A 92 1.24 19.84 -0.55
N TRP A 93 0.15 20.12 0.15
CA TRP A 93 0.13 20.31 1.59
C TRP A 93 -1.21 19.84 2.15
N PHE A 94 -1.24 19.54 3.44
CA PHE A 94 -2.49 19.30 4.17
C PHE A 94 -2.38 19.78 5.61
N MET A 95 -3.54 19.95 6.25
CA MET A 95 -3.63 20.22 7.67
C MET A 95 -4.01 18.93 8.37
N VAL A 96 -3.28 18.55 9.43
CA VAL A 96 -3.60 17.39 10.25
C VAL A 96 -4.96 17.63 10.92
N PRO A 97 -6.01 16.87 10.58
CA PRO A 97 -7.35 17.07 11.14
C PRO A 97 -7.37 16.88 12.66
N GLU A 98 -8.30 17.55 13.35
CA GLU A 98 -8.46 17.36 14.80
C GLU A 98 -8.92 15.95 15.16
N ASP A 99 -9.68 15.31 14.27
CA ASP A 99 -10.18 13.95 14.41
C ASP A 99 -9.13 12.87 14.09
N THR A 100 -7.86 13.25 13.87
CA THR A 100 -6.79 12.29 13.56
C THR A 100 -6.58 11.31 14.72
N PRO A 101 -6.61 9.99 14.47
CA PRO A 101 -6.34 8.97 15.49
C PRO A 101 -4.99 9.18 16.21
N GLU A 102 -5.00 8.99 17.54
CA GLU A 102 -3.79 9.14 18.38
C GLU A 102 -2.64 8.21 17.95
N GLU A 103 -2.96 7.02 17.42
CA GLU A 103 -1.96 6.07 16.92
C GLU A 103 -1.14 6.67 15.77
N ILE A 104 -1.79 7.40 14.87
CA ILE A 104 -1.14 8.07 13.75
C ILE A 104 -0.26 9.21 14.26
N LEU A 105 -0.81 10.06 15.14
CA LEU A 105 -0.07 11.18 15.74
C LEU A 105 1.18 10.71 16.51
N HIS A 106 1.10 9.60 17.23
CA HIS A 106 2.23 9.03 17.97
C HIS A 106 3.29 8.44 17.02
N LYS A 107 2.87 7.81 15.92
CA LYS A 107 3.75 7.21 14.92
C LYS A 107 4.51 8.25 14.11
N THR A 108 3.85 9.33 13.70
CA THR A 108 4.44 10.39 12.87
C THR A 108 5.06 11.52 13.69
N GLY A 109 4.66 11.66 14.95
CA GLY A 109 5.01 12.80 15.79
C GLY A 109 4.29 14.10 15.40
N TRP A 110 3.23 14.01 14.60
CA TRP A 110 2.44 15.18 14.20
C TRP A 110 1.54 15.68 15.33
N LYS A 111 1.09 16.92 15.17
CA LYS A 111 0.10 17.54 16.06
C LYS A 111 -1.16 17.88 15.27
N THR A 112 -2.32 17.77 15.91
CA THR A 112 -3.57 18.26 15.33
C THR A 112 -3.46 19.76 15.00
N GLY A 113 -3.96 20.15 13.83
CA GLY A 113 -3.82 21.50 13.29
C GLY A 113 -2.41 21.86 12.81
N GLN A 114 -1.46 20.92 12.78
CA GLN A 114 -0.16 21.13 12.15
C GLN A 114 -0.32 21.14 10.63
N MET A 115 0.34 22.10 9.97
CA MET A 115 0.48 22.11 8.52
C MET A 115 1.65 21.21 8.12
N ILE A 116 1.38 20.25 7.24
CA ILE A 116 2.40 19.45 6.58
C ILE A 116 2.45 19.94 5.13
N ASP A 117 3.56 20.59 4.77
CA ASP A 117 3.82 21.20 3.47
C ASP A 117 5.02 20.56 2.76
N ASP A 118 5.39 21.13 1.61
CA ASP A 118 6.49 20.66 0.77
C ASP A 118 6.39 19.17 0.35
N ILE A 119 5.16 18.67 0.16
CA ILE A 119 4.94 17.32 -0.37
C ILE A 119 5.21 17.34 -1.88
N PRO A 120 6.16 16.54 -2.39
CA PRO A 120 6.50 16.53 -3.81
C PRO A 120 5.33 16.06 -4.69
N LEU A 121 5.26 16.57 -5.92
CA LEU A 121 4.27 16.12 -6.93
C LEU A 121 4.44 14.63 -7.25
N ASP A 122 5.70 14.18 -7.34
CA ASP A 122 6.03 12.80 -7.71
C ASP A 122 5.48 11.76 -6.73
N VAL A 123 5.15 12.13 -5.49
CA VAL A 123 4.56 11.18 -4.53
C VAL A 123 3.03 11.17 -4.57
N VAL A 124 2.41 12.12 -5.28
CA VAL A 124 0.95 12.27 -5.38
C VAL A 124 0.44 11.84 -6.76
N ASP A 125 1.15 12.21 -7.83
CA ASP A 125 0.74 11.98 -9.23
C ASP A 125 1.27 10.67 -9.85
N ASN A 126 1.67 9.68 -9.02
CA ASN A 126 2.23 8.39 -9.49
C ASN A 126 1.22 7.23 -9.46
#